data_AF-A0A1D6HWL9-F1
#
_entry.id   AF-A0A1D6HWL9-F1
#
_cell.length_a   1.000
_cell.length_b   1.000
_cell.length_c   1.000
_cell.angle_alpha   90.00
_cell.angle_beta   90.00
_cell.angle_gamma   90.00
#
_symmetry.space_group_name_H-M   'P 1'
#
loop_
_entity.id
_entity.type
_entity.pdbx_description
1 polymer ?
#
loop_
_entity_poly.entity_id
_entity_poly.type
_entity_poly.pdbx_seq_one_letter_code
_entity_poly.pdbx_strand_id
1 'polypeptide(L)'
;MAIRKGSSYAVAALLALASVAAVAGEVFFQEKFEDGWESRWVKSEWKKDENMAGEWNHTSGKWNGDAEDKGIQTSEDYRFYAISAEYPEFSNKDKTLVLQFSVKHEQKLDCGGGYVKLLGGGDVDQKKFGGDTSYSIMFGPDICGYSTKKVHTILTKDGKNHLIKKDVPCETDQLTHVYTLIIRPDATYSILIDNEDKQTGSIYEHWDILPPKKIKDPEAKKPEDWDDKEYIPDPEDKKPEGYDDIPKEIPDPDAKKPEDWDDEEDGEWTAPTIPNPEYKGPWKQKVKSGTLFDNIIITDDPALAKTFAEETWGKHKEAEKAAFDEAEKKKEEEDAAKGGDDEDDDLEDEEDDEKADEDKADSDAEDGKDSDDEKHDEL
;
A
#
# COMPACT_ATOMS: atom_id res chain seq x y z
N MET A 1 -15.43 52.41 85.03
CA MET A 1 -14.67 53.13 83.99
C MET A 1 -14.56 52.22 82.76
N ALA A 2 -14.99 52.72 81.59
CA ALA A 2 -14.71 52.26 80.21
C ALA A 2 -15.14 50.82 79.78
N ILE A 3 -16.15 50.60 78.88
CA ILE A 3 -16.16 50.73 77.39
C ILE A 3 -15.30 49.61 76.75
N ARG A 4 -15.70 48.72 75.81
CA ARG A 4 -16.82 48.57 74.84
C ARG A 4 -16.81 47.14 74.22
N LYS A 5 -17.99 46.67 73.81
CA LYS A 5 -18.40 45.91 72.60
C LYS A 5 -17.46 44.84 71.94
N GLY A 6 -17.95 43.60 71.93
CA GLY A 6 -18.65 42.99 70.77
C GLY A 6 -17.82 42.30 69.67
N SER A 7 -18.11 41.00 69.44
CA SER A 7 -18.66 40.44 68.18
C SER A 7 -18.09 39.05 67.85
N SER A 8 -19.01 38.13 67.59
CA SER A 8 -18.82 36.79 67.03
C SER A 8 -18.09 36.81 65.69
N TYR A 9 -17.26 35.79 65.44
CA TYR A 9 -16.93 35.35 64.08
C TYR A 9 -17.00 33.82 63.98
N ALA A 10 -17.84 33.40 63.05
CA ALA A 10 -18.03 32.06 62.57
C ALA A 10 -17.10 31.81 61.37
N VAL A 11 -16.69 30.54 61.19
CA VAL A 11 -16.45 29.80 59.94
C VAL A 11 -15.40 30.35 58.94
N ALA A 12 -14.43 29.49 58.58
CA ALA A 12 -14.20 29.06 57.19
C ALA A 12 -13.07 28.02 57.10
N ALA A 13 -13.44 26.78 56.80
CA ALA A 13 -12.55 25.78 56.25
C ALA A 13 -12.32 26.09 54.76
N LEU A 14 -11.06 26.11 54.32
CA LEU A 14 -10.68 26.21 52.91
C LEU A 14 -9.91 24.94 52.54
N LEU A 15 -10.65 23.96 52.03
CA LEU A 15 -10.12 22.88 51.20
C LEU A 15 -9.93 23.46 49.79
N ALA A 16 -8.68 23.71 49.41
CA ALA A 16 -8.33 24.03 48.04
C ALA A 16 -8.38 22.74 47.20
N LEU A 17 -9.52 22.50 46.55
CA LEU A 17 -9.62 21.56 45.43
C LEU A 17 -8.98 22.24 44.22
N ALA A 18 -7.75 21.86 43.90
CA ALA A 18 -7.16 22.14 42.60
C ALA A 18 -7.90 21.30 41.56
N SER A 19 -8.87 21.90 40.88
CA SER A 19 -9.47 21.35 39.68
C SER A 19 -8.44 21.42 38.55
N VAL A 20 -7.69 20.34 38.35
CA VAL A 20 -7.05 20.09 37.06
C VAL A 20 -8.20 19.81 36.10
N ALA A 21 -8.54 20.78 35.26
CA ALA A 21 -9.37 20.51 34.09
C ALA A 21 -8.55 19.56 33.22
N ALA A 22 -8.89 18.27 33.25
CA ALA A 22 -8.48 17.36 32.19
C ALA A 22 -9.14 17.92 30.92
N VAL A 23 -8.34 18.53 30.05
CA VAL A 23 -8.78 18.82 28.69
C VAL A 23 -8.92 17.45 28.05
N ALA A 24 -10.16 16.94 28.00
CA ALA A 24 -10.45 15.73 27.25
C ALA A 24 -10.15 16.02 25.77
N GLY A 25 -9.43 15.12 25.10
CA GLY A 25 -9.13 15.22 23.68
C GLY A 25 -10.40 15.40 22.84
N GLU A 26 -10.30 16.19 21.77
CA GLU A 26 -11.39 16.42 20.83
C GLU A 26 -11.39 15.32 19.77
N VAL A 27 -12.56 14.73 19.51
CA VAL A 27 -12.74 13.75 18.43
C VAL A 27 -13.39 14.47 17.25
N PHE A 28 -12.63 14.61 16.16
CA PHE A 28 -13.10 15.28 14.94
C PHE A 28 -13.94 14.35 14.06
N PHE A 29 -13.56 13.08 14.00
CA PHE A 29 -14.30 12.05 13.26
C PHE A 29 -14.09 10.70 13.93
N GLN A 30 -15.14 9.88 13.93
CA GLN A 30 -15.09 8.50 14.41
C GLN A 30 -16.08 7.65 13.62
N GLU A 31 -15.63 6.51 13.13
CA GLU A 31 -16.46 5.52 12.43
C GLU A 31 -16.10 4.11 12.91
N LYS A 32 -17.14 3.32 13.20
CA LYS A 32 -17.08 1.90 13.57
C LYS A 32 -17.96 1.03 12.68
N PHE A 33 -18.46 1.62 11.60
CA PHE A 33 -19.40 1.05 10.64
C PHE A 33 -20.66 0.43 11.24
N GLU A 34 -21.09 0.89 12.42
CA GLU A 34 -22.36 0.51 13.03
C GLU A 34 -23.56 0.80 12.09
N ASP A 35 -24.70 0.16 12.36
CA ASP A 35 -25.95 0.31 11.61
C ASP A 35 -26.24 1.78 11.23
N GLY A 36 -26.51 2.01 9.94
CA GLY A 36 -26.75 3.35 9.39
C GLY A 36 -25.50 4.06 8.84
N TRP A 37 -24.34 3.40 8.77
CA TRP A 37 -23.14 3.93 8.13
C TRP A 37 -23.36 4.40 6.68
N GLU A 38 -24.26 3.76 5.94
CA GLU A 38 -24.61 4.15 4.55
C GLU A 38 -25.12 5.60 4.43
N SER A 39 -25.63 6.19 5.53
CA SER A 39 -26.06 7.59 5.55
C SER A 39 -24.90 8.58 5.72
N ARG A 40 -23.75 8.11 6.21
CA ARG A 40 -22.54 8.90 6.49
C ARG A 40 -21.52 8.79 5.35
N TRP A 41 -21.53 7.68 4.63
CA TRP A 41 -20.59 7.39 3.56
C TRP A 41 -21.22 7.52 2.17
N VAL A 42 -20.47 8.10 1.26
CA VAL A 42 -20.84 8.26 -0.15
C VAL A 42 -19.90 7.41 -0.99
N LYS A 43 -20.48 6.46 -1.74
CA LYS A 43 -19.76 5.72 -2.76
C LYS A 43 -19.50 6.62 -3.98
N SER A 44 -18.26 6.63 -4.44
CA SER A 44 -17.89 7.37 -5.64
C SER A 44 -18.40 6.69 -6.91
N GLU A 45 -18.67 7.48 -7.94
CA GLU A 45 -18.96 7.05 -9.31
C GLU A 45 -17.69 7.05 -10.19
N TRP A 46 -16.52 7.36 -9.61
CA TRP A 46 -15.23 7.20 -10.29
C TRP A 46 -15.05 5.75 -10.77
N LYS A 47 -14.55 5.58 -12.01
CA LYS A 47 -14.38 4.28 -12.69
C LYS A 47 -15.66 3.46 -12.93
N LYS A 48 -16.85 4.03 -12.69
CA LYS A 48 -18.13 3.38 -12.96
C LYS A 48 -18.39 3.16 -14.45
N ASP A 49 -18.09 4.14 -15.28
CA ASP A 49 -18.31 4.06 -16.74
C ASP A 49 -17.38 3.03 -17.42
N GLU A 50 -16.22 2.78 -16.82
CA GLU A 50 -15.26 1.75 -17.24
C GLU A 50 -15.64 0.36 -16.72
N ASN A 51 -16.74 0.25 -15.95
CA ASN A 51 -17.11 -0.96 -15.21
C ASN A 51 -15.96 -1.47 -14.34
N MET A 52 -15.18 -0.59 -13.72
CA MET A 52 -14.01 -0.91 -12.89
C MET A 52 -14.17 -0.47 -11.42
N ALA A 53 -15.30 0.14 -11.06
CA ALA A 53 -15.64 0.50 -9.68
C ALA A 53 -16.14 -0.72 -8.91
N GLY A 54 -15.56 -1.00 -7.74
CA GLY A 54 -15.92 -2.14 -6.90
C GLY A 54 -17.06 -1.87 -5.93
N GLU A 55 -17.77 -2.93 -5.52
CA GLU A 55 -18.79 -2.89 -4.46
C GLU A 55 -18.24 -3.16 -3.06
N TRP A 56 -18.85 -2.56 -2.05
CA TRP A 56 -18.45 -2.72 -0.64
C TRP A 56 -19.42 -3.64 0.09
N ASN A 57 -18.88 -4.55 0.90
CA ASN A 57 -19.66 -5.40 1.80
C ASN A 57 -19.56 -4.87 3.23
N HIS A 58 -20.66 -4.92 4.00
CA HIS A 58 -20.66 -4.64 5.42
C HIS A 58 -20.62 -5.96 6.19
N THR A 59 -19.47 -6.31 6.77
CA THR A 59 -19.19 -7.66 7.30
C THR A 59 -18.07 -7.64 8.35
N SER A 60 -18.02 -8.67 9.20
CA SER A 60 -16.93 -8.91 10.16
C SER A 60 -15.84 -9.85 9.59
N GLY A 61 -16.01 -10.33 8.35
CA GLY A 61 -15.09 -11.26 7.71
C GLY A 61 -15.34 -12.74 8.10
N LYS A 62 -14.56 -13.64 7.52
CA LYS A 62 -14.65 -15.10 7.69
C LYS A 62 -14.21 -15.59 9.07
N TRP A 63 -13.18 -14.98 9.64
CA TRP A 63 -12.75 -15.19 11.02
C TRP A 63 -12.82 -13.85 11.74
N ASN A 64 -13.41 -13.78 12.92
CA ASN A 64 -13.54 -12.53 13.67
C ASN A 64 -13.47 -12.78 15.17
N GLY A 65 -13.10 -11.75 15.92
CA GLY A 65 -13.15 -11.78 17.38
C GLY A 65 -14.55 -11.48 17.94
N ASP A 66 -15.40 -10.85 17.14
CA ASP A 66 -16.81 -10.58 17.43
C ASP A 66 -17.57 -10.46 16.09
N ALA A 67 -18.68 -11.20 15.96
CA ALA A 67 -19.43 -11.26 14.71
C ALA A 67 -20.23 -9.97 14.46
N GLU A 68 -20.49 -9.19 15.51
CA GLU A 68 -21.18 -7.90 15.43
C GLU A 68 -20.23 -6.73 15.14
N ASP A 69 -18.91 -6.93 15.29
CA ASP A 69 -17.87 -5.94 14.98
C ASP A 69 -17.59 -5.95 13.47
N LYS A 70 -18.46 -5.24 12.73
CA LYS A 70 -18.45 -5.21 11.27
C LYS A 70 -17.77 -3.97 10.76
N GLY A 71 -16.97 -4.14 9.71
CA GLY A 71 -16.38 -3.06 8.93
C GLY A 71 -16.88 -3.07 7.49
N ILE A 72 -16.24 -2.25 6.65
CA ILE A 72 -16.46 -2.26 5.20
C ILE A 72 -15.36 -3.06 4.51
N GLN A 73 -15.74 -3.98 3.63
CA GLN A 73 -14.85 -4.89 2.95
C GLN A 73 -14.96 -4.75 1.44
N THR A 74 -13.82 -4.77 0.74
CA THR A 74 -13.79 -4.87 -0.72
C THR A 74 -14.33 -6.22 -1.19
N SER A 75 -15.22 -6.25 -2.18
CA SER A 75 -15.97 -7.48 -2.54
C SER A 75 -15.50 -8.17 -3.82
N GLU A 76 -15.03 -7.43 -4.81
CA GLU A 76 -14.69 -7.89 -6.15
C GLU A 76 -13.19 -7.71 -6.48
N ASP A 77 -12.57 -8.76 -7.02
CA ASP A 77 -11.18 -8.75 -7.49
C ASP A 77 -10.97 -7.77 -8.66
N TYR A 78 -9.76 -7.21 -8.81
CA TYR A 78 -9.40 -6.30 -9.91
C TYR A 78 -10.35 -5.09 -10.09
N ARG A 79 -10.80 -4.50 -8.97
CA ARG A 79 -11.63 -3.29 -8.95
C ARG A 79 -10.94 -2.14 -8.22
N PHE A 80 -11.25 -0.92 -8.63
CA PHE A 80 -10.92 0.28 -7.88
C PHE A 80 -11.99 0.59 -6.84
N TYR A 81 -11.56 1.01 -5.66
CA TYR A 81 -12.42 1.27 -4.52
C TYR A 81 -12.30 2.74 -4.09
N ALA A 82 -13.43 3.44 -4.06
CA ALA A 82 -13.49 4.82 -3.64
C ALA A 82 -14.80 5.09 -2.88
N ILE A 83 -14.66 5.42 -1.61
CA ILE A 83 -15.75 5.79 -0.71
C ILE A 83 -15.24 6.89 0.22
N SER A 84 -16.09 7.86 0.55
CA SER A 84 -15.73 8.99 1.42
C SER A 84 -16.82 9.27 2.44
N ALA A 85 -16.43 9.78 3.61
CA ALA A 85 -17.35 10.33 4.60
C ALA A 85 -16.98 11.79 4.86
N GLU A 86 -18.00 12.63 4.96
CA GLU A 86 -17.84 14.02 5.35
C GLU A 86 -17.67 14.12 6.87
N TYR A 87 -16.85 15.06 7.31
CA TYR A 87 -16.58 15.32 8.72
C TYR A 87 -16.57 16.83 8.99
N PRO A 88 -16.82 17.26 10.24
CA PRO A 88 -16.82 18.67 10.60
C PRO A 88 -15.49 19.36 10.24
N GLU A 89 -15.56 20.57 9.72
CA GLU A 89 -14.35 21.35 9.41
C GLU A 89 -13.52 21.59 10.69
N PHE A 90 -12.25 21.22 10.64
CA PHE A 90 -11.31 21.42 11.73
C PHE A 90 -9.92 21.81 11.20
N SER A 91 -9.05 22.28 12.09
CA SER A 91 -7.64 22.55 11.78
C SER A 91 -6.75 21.99 12.88
N ASN A 92 -5.65 21.34 12.49
CA ASN A 92 -4.60 20.91 13.40
C ASN A 92 -3.54 22.00 13.65
N LYS A 93 -3.80 23.25 13.27
CA LYS A 93 -2.87 24.34 13.55
C LYS A 93 -2.65 24.46 15.06
N ASP A 94 -1.38 24.42 15.46
CA ASP A 94 -0.94 24.48 16.87
C ASP A 94 -1.48 23.32 17.75
N LYS A 95 -2.04 22.26 17.13
CA LYS A 95 -2.58 21.07 17.79
C LYS A 95 -1.91 19.81 17.24
N THR A 96 -1.96 18.73 18.02
CA THR A 96 -1.62 17.40 17.49
C THR A 96 -2.75 16.94 16.58
N LEU A 97 -2.42 16.22 15.51
CA LEU A 97 -3.37 15.46 14.70
C LEU A 97 -3.04 13.98 14.87
N VAL A 98 -4.06 13.17 15.14
CA VAL A 98 -3.98 11.72 15.16
C VAL A 98 -4.99 11.19 14.15
N LEU A 99 -4.51 10.38 13.22
CA LEU A 99 -5.32 9.63 12.26
C LEU A 99 -5.06 8.15 12.49
N GLN A 100 -6.08 7.41 12.88
CA GLN A 100 -5.97 6.00 13.19
C GLN A 100 -7.11 5.21 12.55
N PHE A 101 -6.83 4.01 12.08
CA PHE A 101 -7.82 3.08 11.55
C PHE A 101 -7.29 1.65 11.60
N SER A 102 -8.17 0.66 11.54
CA SER A 102 -7.80 -0.75 11.42
C SER A 102 -8.02 -1.27 10.01
N VAL A 103 -7.09 -2.11 9.55
CA VAL A 103 -7.14 -2.80 8.26
C VAL A 103 -6.88 -4.28 8.47
N LYS A 104 -7.63 -5.11 7.75
CA LYS A 104 -7.43 -6.55 7.70
C LYS A 104 -7.37 -7.02 6.25
N HIS A 105 -6.28 -7.67 5.88
CA HIS A 105 -6.11 -8.28 4.56
C HIS A 105 -6.49 -9.77 4.59
N GLU A 106 -7.78 -10.06 4.80
CA GLU A 106 -8.30 -11.41 5.00
C GLU A 106 -7.96 -12.39 3.86
N GLN A 107 -7.83 -11.88 2.65
CA GLN A 107 -7.64 -12.62 1.41
C GLN A 107 -6.19 -13.04 1.11
N LYS A 108 -5.24 -12.72 2.01
CA LYS A 108 -3.80 -12.81 1.76
C LYS A 108 -3.44 -11.98 0.52
N LEU A 109 -3.42 -10.67 0.72
CA LEU A 109 -3.27 -9.69 -0.35
C LEU A 109 -1.90 -9.80 -1.05
N ASP A 110 -1.91 -10.01 -2.36
CA ASP A 110 -0.70 -10.02 -3.18
C ASP A 110 -0.40 -8.63 -3.80
N CYS A 111 -1.44 -7.93 -4.29
CA CYS A 111 -1.35 -6.52 -4.68
C CYS A 111 -2.66 -5.75 -4.42
N GLY A 112 -2.57 -4.61 -3.74
CA GLY A 112 -3.64 -3.64 -3.47
C GLY A 112 -3.30 -2.67 -2.32
N GLY A 113 -3.98 -1.52 -2.32
CA GLY A 113 -3.89 -0.51 -1.27
C GLY A 113 -4.79 -0.76 -0.06
N GLY A 114 -4.29 -0.43 1.12
CA GLY A 114 -5.02 -0.45 2.40
C GLY A 114 -5.01 0.91 3.10
N TYR A 115 -4.90 2.02 2.37
CA TYR A 115 -4.69 3.35 2.92
C TYR A 115 -5.93 4.25 2.89
N VAL A 116 -5.93 5.28 3.73
CA VAL A 116 -6.94 6.34 3.75
C VAL A 116 -6.37 7.66 3.26
N LYS A 117 -7.21 8.49 2.65
CA LYS A 117 -6.88 9.86 2.23
C LYS A 117 -7.67 10.85 3.09
N LEU A 118 -6.97 11.73 3.81
CA LEU A 118 -7.56 12.87 4.49
C LEU A 118 -7.66 14.03 3.50
N LEU A 119 -8.88 14.31 3.04
CA LEU A 119 -9.16 15.34 2.04
C LEU A 119 -9.24 16.70 2.73
N GLY A 120 -8.47 17.69 2.30
CA GLY A 120 -8.54 19.05 2.85
C GLY A 120 -8.88 20.08 1.77
N GLY A 121 -9.46 21.23 2.16
CA GLY A 121 -9.65 22.36 1.26
C GLY A 121 -11.07 22.65 0.75
N GLY A 122 -12.13 22.24 1.47
CA GLY A 122 -13.52 22.56 1.14
C GLY A 122 -14.10 21.79 -0.07
N ASP A 123 -15.42 21.91 -0.26
CA ASP A 123 -16.30 21.25 -1.26
C ASP A 123 -15.62 20.24 -2.21
N VAL A 124 -15.38 19.03 -1.70
CA VAL A 124 -15.02 17.88 -2.54
C VAL A 124 -16.31 17.24 -3.05
N ASP A 125 -16.42 17.08 -4.38
CA ASP A 125 -17.48 16.28 -4.98
C ASP A 125 -17.24 14.79 -4.67
N GLN A 126 -17.83 14.30 -3.57
CA GLN A 126 -17.70 12.92 -3.10
C GLN A 126 -18.06 11.88 -4.16
N LYS A 127 -18.95 12.22 -5.11
CA LYS A 127 -19.31 11.31 -6.21
C LYS A 127 -18.24 11.18 -7.28
N LYS A 128 -17.27 12.09 -7.32
CA LYS A 128 -16.13 12.05 -8.26
C LYS A 128 -14.82 11.75 -7.56
N PHE A 129 -14.87 11.42 -6.27
CA PHE A 129 -13.69 11.08 -5.48
C PHE A 129 -12.96 9.88 -6.09
N GLY A 130 -11.64 9.98 -6.28
CA GLY A 130 -10.83 8.95 -6.91
C GLY A 130 -9.33 9.21 -6.77
N GLY A 131 -8.52 8.49 -7.55
CA GLY A 131 -7.05 8.57 -7.49
C GLY A 131 -6.48 9.99 -7.59
N ASP A 132 -6.98 10.78 -8.54
CA ASP A 132 -6.51 12.15 -8.83
C ASP A 132 -7.08 13.23 -7.88
N THR A 133 -7.95 12.86 -6.93
CA THR A 133 -8.53 13.85 -6.02
C THR A 133 -7.48 14.37 -5.05
N SER A 134 -7.33 15.70 -4.98
CA SER A 134 -6.38 16.34 -4.07
C SER A 134 -6.70 15.98 -2.61
N TYR A 135 -5.67 15.58 -1.87
CA TYR A 135 -5.73 15.24 -0.46
C TYR A 135 -4.67 16.03 0.33
N SER A 136 -4.86 16.17 1.64
CA SER A 136 -3.86 16.75 2.54
C SER A 136 -2.88 15.71 3.05
N ILE A 137 -3.37 14.51 3.38
CA ILE A 137 -2.58 13.39 3.90
C ILE A 137 -3.08 12.10 3.25
N MET A 138 -2.17 11.21 2.86
CA MET A 138 -2.47 9.81 2.56
C MET A 138 -1.65 8.93 3.50
N PHE A 139 -2.31 8.00 4.17
CA PHE A 139 -1.66 7.17 5.19
C PHE A 139 -2.25 5.75 5.22
N GLY A 140 -1.37 4.75 5.24
CA GLY A 140 -1.76 3.35 5.43
C GLY A 140 -0.90 2.34 4.68
N PRO A 141 -1.14 1.04 4.87
CA PRO A 141 -0.41 -0.02 4.18
C PRO A 141 -0.67 -0.02 2.68
N ASP A 142 0.37 -0.37 1.93
CA ASP A 142 0.32 -0.64 0.50
C ASP A 142 1.21 -1.85 0.19
N ILE A 143 0.58 -2.86 -0.40
CA ILE A 143 1.19 -4.15 -0.70
C ILE A 143 1.04 -4.36 -2.19
N CYS A 144 2.14 -4.54 -2.91
CA CYS A 144 2.13 -4.95 -4.31
C CYS A 144 3.38 -5.78 -4.62
N GLY A 145 3.20 -7.11 -4.55
CA GLY A 145 4.22 -8.15 -4.66
C GLY A 145 5.41 -7.94 -3.74
N TYR A 146 6.61 -8.25 -4.24
CA TYR A 146 7.85 -8.17 -3.45
C TYR A 146 8.46 -6.76 -3.40
N SER A 147 8.09 -5.89 -4.34
CA SER A 147 8.66 -4.55 -4.47
C SER A 147 8.05 -3.56 -3.48
N THR A 148 6.75 -3.68 -3.20
CA THR A 148 6.01 -2.69 -2.41
C THR A 148 5.35 -3.39 -1.24
N LYS A 149 5.88 -3.19 -0.03
CA LYS A 149 5.30 -3.68 1.24
C LYS A 149 5.59 -2.67 2.33
N LYS A 150 4.91 -1.52 2.24
CA LYS A 150 5.23 -0.37 3.08
C LYS A 150 3.99 0.41 3.48
N VAL A 151 4.12 1.18 4.56
CA VAL A 151 3.13 2.15 4.98
C VAL A 151 3.39 3.45 4.25
N HIS A 152 2.50 3.82 3.33
CA HIS A 152 2.53 5.16 2.73
C HIS A 152 2.26 6.20 3.81
N THR A 153 3.04 7.27 3.79
CA THR A 153 2.80 8.46 4.61
C THR A 153 3.15 9.68 3.77
N ILE A 154 2.16 10.17 3.03
CA ILE A 154 2.31 11.24 2.05
C ILE A 154 1.69 12.51 2.63
N LEU A 155 2.47 13.60 2.61
CA LEU A 155 2.03 14.92 3.06
C LEU A 155 1.97 15.85 1.86
N THR A 156 0.82 16.51 1.68
CA THR A 156 0.64 17.45 0.58
C THR A 156 0.98 18.86 1.03
N LYS A 157 1.81 19.55 0.27
CA LYS A 157 2.12 20.97 0.48
C LYS A 157 2.25 21.67 -0.86
N ASP A 158 1.66 22.88 -0.96
CA ASP A 158 1.71 23.71 -2.16
C ASP A 158 1.25 22.96 -3.44
N GLY A 159 0.28 22.06 -3.29
CA GLY A 159 -0.26 21.22 -4.37
C GLY A 159 0.64 20.04 -4.78
N LYS A 160 1.76 19.81 -4.11
CA LYS A 160 2.67 18.68 -4.36
C LYS A 160 2.56 17.64 -3.25
N ASN A 161 2.48 16.37 -3.66
CA ASN A 161 2.50 15.22 -2.76
C ASN A 161 3.96 14.87 -2.43
N HIS A 162 4.31 14.90 -1.14
CA HIS A 162 5.64 14.55 -0.66
C HIS A 162 5.58 13.20 0.04
N LEU A 163 6.28 12.20 -0.50
CA LEU A 163 6.40 10.88 0.11
C LEU A 163 7.44 10.91 1.24
N ILE A 164 7.22 10.08 2.26
CA ILE A 164 8.22 9.82 3.29
C ILE A 164 9.44 9.14 2.66
N LYS A 165 10.65 9.57 3.04
CA LYS A 165 11.92 9.00 2.55
C LYS A 165 12.23 7.61 3.12
N LYS A 166 11.70 7.32 4.31
CA LYS A 166 11.94 6.07 5.01
C LYS A 166 10.83 5.09 4.69
N ASP A 167 11.21 3.92 4.21
CA ASP A 167 10.28 2.81 4.06
C ASP A 167 9.96 2.22 5.44
N VAL A 168 8.69 2.30 5.81
CA VAL A 168 8.16 1.69 7.04
C VAL A 168 7.45 0.40 6.61
N PRO A 169 7.88 -0.78 7.06
CA PRO A 169 7.23 -2.03 6.67
C PRO A 169 5.79 -2.08 7.21
N CYS A 170 4.88 -2.61 6.41
CA CYS A 170 3.52 -2.92 6.84
C CYS A 170 3.39 -4.40 7.21
N GLU A 171 2.34 -4.73 7.96
CA GLU A 171 2.02 -6.12 8.27
C GLU A 171 1.39 -6.79 7.04
N THR A 172 1.70 -8.06 6.83
CA THR A 172 1.31 -8.81 5.62
C THR A 172 0.58 -10.11 5.93
N ASP A 173 0.19 -10.32 7.19
CA ASP A 173 -0.62 -11.47 7.56
C ASP A 173 -2.13 -11.19 7.27
N GLN A 174 -2.99 -12.09 7.73
CA GLN A 174 -4.43 -12.07 7.46
C GLN A 174 -5.27 -11.62 8.67
N LEU A 175 -4.63 -11.07 9.70
CA LEU A 175 -5.24 -10.54 10.91
C LEU A 175 -5.50 -9.05 10.76
N THR A 176 -6.27 -8.51 11.70
CA THR A 176 -6.52 -7.08 11.78
C THR A 176 -5.32 -6.38 12.41
N HIS A 177 -4.86 -5.28 11.80
CA HIS A 177 -3.82 -4.40 12.33
C HIS A 177 -4.29 -2.96 12.40
N VAL A 178 -3.82 -2.21 13.40
CA VAL A 178 -4.16 -0.80 13.62
C VAL A 178 -3.01 0.09 13.17
N TYR A 179 -3.28 0.99 12.23
CA TYR A 179 -2.32 1.96 11.74
C TYR A 179 -2.63 3.34 12.33
N THR A 180 -1.64 3.97 12.96
CA THR A 180 -1.80 5.29 13.61
C THR A 180 -0.72 6.25 13.15
N LEU A 181 -1.13 7.39 12.61
CA LEU A 181 -0.26 8.53 12.29
C LEU A 181 -0.51 9.65 13.28
N ILE A 182 0.54 10.10 13.95
CA ILE A 182 0.53 11.25 14.86
C ILE A 182 1.40 12.34 14.25
N ILE A 183 0.85 13.53 14.05
CA ILE A 183 1.58 14.73 13.62
C ILE A 183 1.45 15.79 14.73
N ARG A 184 2.58 16.28 15.23
CA ARG A 184 2.64 17.25 16.32
C ARG A 184 2.93 18.66 15.82
N PRO A 185 2.55 19.70 16.58
CA PRO A 185 2.74 21.10 16.17
C PRO A 185 4.23 21.53 16.10
N ASP A 186 5.13 20.78 16.72
CA ASP A 186 6.59 20.97 16.64
C ASP A 186 7.22 20.35 15.36
N ALA A 187 6.38 19.97 14.38
CA ALA A 187 6.78 19.31 13.14
C ALA A 187 7.49 17.96 13.36
N THR A 188 7.14 17.26 14.44
CA THR A 188 7.48 15.85 14.64
C THR A 188 6.30 14.95 14.30
N TYR A 189 6.60 13.70 13.98
CA TYR A 189 5.59 12.70 13.67
C TYR A 189 5.94 11.34 14.29
N SER A 190 4.93 10.51 14.48
CA SER A 190 5.05 9.10 14.88
C SER A 190 4.10 8.25 14.05
N ILE A 191 4.60 7.13 13.55
CA ILE A 191 3.84 6.07 12.90
C ILE A 191 3.87 4.87 13.84
N LEU A 192 2.69 4.47 14.30
CA LEU A 192 2.50 3.29 15.13
C LEU A 192 1.73 2.25 14.33
N ILE A 193 2.11 0.99 14.53
CA ILE A 193 1.34 -0.18 14.10
C ILE A 193 1.04 -0.97 15.36
N ASP A 194 -0.23 -1.32 15.58
CA ASP A 194 -0.67 -2.11 16.73
C ASP A 194 -0.32 -1.48 18.09
N ASN A 195 -0.41 -0.15 18.17
CA ASN A 195 0.02 0.69 19.29
C ASN A 195 1.52 0.62 19.62
N GLU A 196 2.35 0.06 18.74
CA GLU A 196 3.81 0.06 18.85
C GLU A 196 4.45 1.09 17.92
N ASP A 197 5.39 1.88 18.43
CA ASP A 197 6.17 2.82 17.63
C ASP A 197 7.01 2.08 16.58
N LYS A 198 6.70 2.29 15.30
CA LYS A 198 7.50 1.75 14.18
C LYS A 198 8.46 2.80 13.62
N GLN A 199 8.02 4.06 13.58
CA GLN A 199 8.86 5.14 13.05
C GLN A 199 8.49 6.49 13.67
N THR A 200 9.48 7.21 14.21
CA THR A 200 9.32 8.58 14.74
C THR A 200 10.43 9.48 14.19
N GLY A 201 10.16 10.76 14.02
CA GLY A 201 11.17 11.74 13.62
C GLY A 201 10.63 13.13 13.34
N SER A 202 11.44 13.93 12.66
CA SER A 202 11.03 15.26 12.18
C SER A 202 10.52 15.20 10.74
N ILE A 203 9.44 15.92 10.46
CA ILE A 203 8.91 16.10 9.11
C ILE A 203 9.97 16.71 8.18
N TYR A 204 10.80 17.62 8.68
CA TYR A 204 11.82 18.30 7.87
C TYR A 204 13.01 17.42 7.48
N GLU A 205 13.18 16.28 8.15
CA GLU A 205 14.27 15.33 7.86
C GLU A 205 13.80 14.22 6.93
N HIS A 206 12.56 13.74 7.14
CA HIS A 206 12.04 12.57 6.45
C HIS A 206 11.12 12.89 5.26
N TRP A 207 10.85 14.17 4.96
CA TRP A 207 10.19 14.60 3.73
C TRP A 207 10.95 15.74 3.05
N ASP A 208 10.92 15.77 1.72
CA ASP A 208 11.45 16.89 0.90
C ASP A 208 10.45 18.05 0.76
N ILE A 209 9.97 18.54 1.90
CA ILE A 209 8.96 19.62 2.00
C ILE A 209 9.60 21.02 1.97
N LEU A 210 10.88 21.10 2.32
CA LEU A 210 11.64 22.34 2.28
C LEU A 210 12.56 22.35 1.06
N PRO A 211 12.85 23.53 0.48
CA PRO A 211 13.89 23.65 -0.52
C PRO A 211 15.21 23.05 -0.01
N PRO A 212 16.02 22.43 -0.89
CA PRO A 212 17.27 21.81 -0.48
C PRO A 212 18.19 22.84 0.20
N LYS A 213 18.70 22.51 1.39
CA LYS A 213 19.60 23.38 2.16
C LYS A 213 20.89 23.71 1.40
N LYS A 214 21.28 22.87 0.43
CA LYS A 214 22.42 23.05 -0.46
C LYS A 214 21.99 22.73 -1.89
N ILE A 215 22.16 23.68 -2.79
CA ILE A 215 22.02 23.47 -4.24
C ILE A 215 23.41 23.18 -4.82
N LYS A 216 23.48 22.37 -5.88
CA LYS A 216 24.71 22.30 -6.70
C LYS A 216 24.95 23.68 -7.28
N ASP A 217 26.21 24.11 -7.29
CA ASP A 217 26.57 25.43 -7.82
C ASP A 217 26.22 25.49 -9.31
N PRO A 218 25.28 26.36 -9.74
CA PRO A 218 24.87 26.47 -11.13
C PRO A 218 25.99 26.97 -12.05
N GLU A 219 27.05 27.57 -11.50
CA GLU A 219 28.22 28.00 -12.27
C GLU A 219 29.34 26.95 -12.31
N ALA A 220 29.21 25.84 -11.56
CA ALA A 220 30.19 24.77 -11.58
C ALA A 220 30.11 24.02 -12.91
N LYS A 221 31.15 24.23 -13.74
CA LYS A 221 31.39 23.44 -14.95
C LYS A 221 32.33 22.30 -14.61
N LYS A 222 32.02 21.11 -15.14
CA LYS A 222 32.96 19.99 -15.14
C LYS A 222 34.29 20.46 -15.77
N PRO A 223 35.44 20.33 -15.07
CA PRO A 223 36.74 20.70 -15.63
C PRO A 223 37.02 19.94 -16.94
N GLU A 224 37.78 20.56 -17.85
CA GLU A 224 38.17 19.91 -19.12
C GLU A 224 39.05 18.66 -18.91
N ASP A 225 39.76 18.56 -17.77
CA ASP A 225 40.62 17.43 -17.42
C ASP A 225 39.91 16.32 -16.64
N TRP A 226 38.60 16.43 -16.43
CA TRP A 226 37.85 15.50 -15.60
C TRP A 226 37.56 14.20 -16.36
N ASP A 227 38.26 13.14 -15.95
CA ASP A 227 38.16 11.80 -16.53
C ASP A 227 36.97 11.02 -15.92
N ASP A 228 35.96 10.72 -16.75
CA ASP A 228 34.81 9.88 -16.37
C ASP A 228 35.04 8.39 -16.67
N LYS A 229 36.23 8.01 -17.16
CA LYS A 229 36.52 6.61 -17.47
C LYS A 229 36.75 5.85 -16.17
N GLU A 230 35.73 5.13 -15.72
CA GLU A 230 35.78 4.24 -14.56
C GLU A 230 36.87 3.16 -14.71
N TYR A 231 37.13 2.75 -15.95
CA TYR A 231 38.17 1.78 -16.29
C TYR A 231 39.21 2.41 -17.21
N ILE A 232 40.46 2.38 -16.80
CA ILE A 232 41.61 2.73 -17.62
C ILE A 232 42.13 1.42 -18.23
N PRO A 233 42.26 1.30 -19.56
CA PRO A 233 42.91 0.15 -20.17
C PRO A 233 44.33 0.02 -19.62
N ASP A 234 44.72 -1.18 -19.18
CA ASP A 234 46.09 -1.42 -18.73
C ASP A 234 47.05 -1.18 -19.91
N PRO A 235 47.95 -0.18 -19.83
CA PRO A 235 48.85 0.16 -20.94
C PRO A 235 49.89 -0.94 -21.24
N GLU A 236 50.11 -1.90 -20.33
CA GLU A 236 51.00 -3.03 -20.52
C GLU A 236 50.27 -4.28 -21.05
N ASP A 237 48.93 -4.28 -21.04
CA ASP A 237 48.14 -5.43 -21.46
C ASP A 237 48.07 -5.53 -23.00
N LYS A 238 48.51 -6.67 -23.51
CA LYS A 238 48.51 -7.00 -24.93
C LYS A 238 47.62 -8.20 -25.12
N LYS A 239 46.60 -8.03 -25.97
CA LYS A 239 45.71 -9.09 -26.42
C LYS A 239 46.51 -10.38 -26.72
N PRO A 240 46.26 -11.50 -26.00
CA PRO A 240 46.91 -12.77 -26.27
C PRO A 240 46.59 -13.26 -27.69
N GLU A 241 47.58 -13.83 -28.37
CA GLU A 241 47.40 -14.44 -29.69
C GLU A 241 46.41 -15.62 -29.57
N GLY A 242 45.30 -15.57 -30.31
CA GLY A 242 44.24 -16.59 -30.29
C GLY A 242 43.08 -16.39 -29.31
N TYR A 243 42.99 -15.24 -28.61
CA TYR A 243 41.89 -14.98 -27.65
C TYR A 243 40.51 -14.79 -28.31
N ASP A 244 40.45 -14.37 -29.58
CA ASP A 244 39.20 -14.25 -30.35
C ASP A 244 38.73 -15.57 -30.97
N ASP A 245 39.56 -16.62 -30.93
CA ASP A 245 39.34 -17.88 -31.65
C ASP A 245 38.56 -18.92 -30.82
N ILE A 246 37.96 -18.50 -29.69
CA ILE A 246 37.16 -19.36 -28.81
C ILE A 246 35.68 -19.04 -29.04
N PRO A 247 34.91 -19.94 -29.70
CA PRO A 247 33.50 -19.70 -30.01
C PRO A 247 32.65 -19.58 -28.73
N LYS A 248 31.77 -18.58 -28.71
CA LYS A 248 30.87 -18.28 -27.58
C LYS A 248 29.69 -19.26 -27.43
N GLU A 249 29.43 -20.06 -28.45
CA GLU A 249 28.25 -20.93 -28.54
C GLU A 249 28.69 -22.36 -28.88
N ILE A 250 28.05 -23.34 -28.23
CA ILE A 250 28.22 -24.76 -28.52
C ILE A 250 26.94 -25.24 -29.22
N PRO A 251 27.05 -25.93 -30.39
CA PRO A 251 25.90 -26.42 -31.12
C PRO A 251 25.10 -27.44 -30.31
N ASP A 252 23.78 -27.44 -30.49
CA ASP A 252 22.89 -28.50 -30.01
C ASP A 252 23.37 -29.87 -30.56
N PRO A 253 23.76 -30.83 -29.70
CA PRO A 253 24.32 -32.11 -30.14
C PRO A 253 23.32 -33.02 -30.89
N ASP A 254 22.01 -32.71 -30.88
CA ASP A 254 20.98 -33.53 -31.52
C ASP A 254 20.35 -32.90 -32.77
N ALA A 255 20.74 -31.67 -33.14
CA ALA A 255 20.19 -30.99 -34.31
C ALA A 255 20.90 -31.43 -35.61
N LYS A 256 20.15 -32.01 -36.56
CA LYS A 256 20.69 -32.46 -37.86
C LYS A 256 20.34 -31.49 -38.98
N LYS A 257 21.36 -31.11 -39.74
CA LYS A 257 21.25 -30.33 -40.97
C LYS A 257 20.33 -31.04 -41.98
N PRO A 258 19.35 -30.35 -42.58
CA PRO A 258 18.51 -30.90 -43.65
C PRO A 258 19.34 -31.30 -44.89
N GLU A 259 18.94 -32.36 -45.60
CA GLU A 259 19.66 -32.83 -46.81
C GLU A 259 19.61 -31.85 -48.00
N ASP A 260 18.69 -30.88 -47.98
CA ASP A 260 18.46 -29.90 -49.06
C ASP A 260 19.05 -28.51 -48.75
N TRP A 261 19.94 -28.41 -47.76
CA TRP A 261 20.56 -27.14 -47.36
C TRP A 261 21.85 -26.89 -48.13
N ASP A 262 21.89 -25.79 -48.90
CA ASP A 262 23.05 -25.38 -49.68
C ASP A 262 23.83 -24.28 -48.94
N ASP A 263 25.00 -24.61 -48.40
CA ASP A 263 25.82 -23.66 -47.62
C ASP A 263 26.34 -22.48 -48.47
N GLU A 264 26.37 -22.59 -49.81
CA GLU A 264 26.79 -21.49 -50.70
C GLU A 264 25.67 -20.48 -50.97
N GLU A 265 24.40 -20.90 -50.95
CA GLU A 265 23.23 -20.03 -51.22
C GLU A 265 22.48 -19.61 -49.93
N ASP A 266 22.40 -20.49 -48.92
CA ASP A 266 21.60 -20.28 -47.69
C ASP A 266 22.44 -19.85 -46.46
N GLY A 267 23.77 -19.91 -46.55
CA GLY A 267 24.72 -19.58 -45.47
C GLY A 267 24.96 -20.73 -44.48
N GLU A 268 25.80 -20.51 -43.45
CA GLU A 268 26.09 -21.52 -42.43
C GLU A 268 24.86 -21.80 -41.57
N TRP A 269 24.39 -23.06 -41.61
CA TRP A 269 23.25 -23.51 -40.84
C TRP A 269 23.49 -23.44 -39.32
N THR A 270 22.58 -22.79 -38.58
CA THR A 270 22.56 -22.75 -37.11
C THR A 270 21.34 -23.48 -36.56
N ALA A 271 21.53 -24.29 -35.51
CA ALA A 271 20.44 -25.05 -34.88
C ALA A 271 19.37 -24.11 -34.26
N PRO A 272 18.06 -24.39 -34.41
CA PRO A 272 17.00 -23.57 -33.82
C PRO A 272 16.99 -23.65 -32.29
N THR A 273 16.81 -22.51 -31.60
CA THR A 273 16.57 -22.48 -30.15
C THR A 273 15.13 -22.89 -29.81
N ILE A 274 14.94 -23.89 -28.94
CA ILE A 274 13.62 -24.34 -28.49
C ILE A 274 13.20 -23.57 -27.22
N PRO A 275 11.94 -23.11 -27.11
CA PRO A 275 11.42 -22.50 -25.88
C PRO A 275 11.47 -23.49 -24.70
N ASN A 276 11.95 -23.06 -23.53
CA ASN A 276 11.91 -23.87 -22.30
C ASN A 276 10.43 -24.16 -21.93
N PRO A 277 9.98 -25.43 -21.95
CA PRO A 277 8.60 -25.79 -21.62
C PRO A 277 8.21 -25.45 -20.16
N GLU A 278 9.19 -25.26 -19.27
CA GLU A 278 8.96 -24.86 -17.88
C GLU A 278 8.87 -23.33 -17.68
N TYR A 279 9.14 -22.53 -18.70
CA TYR A 279 9.05 -21.08 -18.61
C TYR A 279 7.58 -20.62 -18.69
N LYS A 280 6.95 -20.41 -17.53
CA LYS A 280 5.54 -19.98 -17.39
C LYS A 280 5.26 -18.50 -17.73
N GLY A 281 6.19 -17.85 -18.44
CA GLY A 281 6.16 -16.41 -18.68
C GLY A 281 6.50 -15.57 -17.43
N PRO A 282 6.57 -14.24 -17.57
CA PRO A 282 6.78 -13.34 -16.44
C PRO A 282 5.59 -13.45 -15.46
N TRP A 283 5.88 -13.71 -14.19
CA TRP A 283 4.87 -13.82 -13.14
C TRP A 283 4.09 -12.51 -12.99
N LYS A 284 2.76 -12.59 -12.94
CA LYS A 284 1.85 -11.46 -12.68
C LYS A 284 1.22 -11.60 -11.30
N GLN A 285 1.21 -10.49 -10.56
CA GLN A 285 0.59 -10.39 -9.24
C GLN A 285 -0.94 -10.53 -9.36
N LYS A 286 -1.57 -11.16 -8.37
CA LYS A 286 -3.04 -11.25 -8.31
C LYS A 286 -3.60 -10.09 -7.48
N VAL A 287 -4.56 -9.35 -8.01
CA VAL A 287 -5.29 -8.34 -7.22
C VAL A 287 -6.53 -9.02 -6.66
N LYS A 288 -6.59 -9.19 -5.34
CA LYS A 288 -7.70 -9.87 -4.65
C LYS A 288 -8.44 -8.93 -3.70
N SER A 289 -9.76 -9.00 -3.71
CA SER A 289 -10.62 -8.32 -2.75
C SER A 289 -10.72 -9.08 -1.43
N GLY A 290 -11.23 -8.42 -0.40
CA GLY A 290 -11.34 -8.95 0.96
C GLY A 290 -10.67 -8.08 2.02
N THR A 291 -10.08 -6.95 1.62
CA THR A 291 -9.52 -5.97 2.57
C THR A 291 -10.67 -5.32 3.32
N LEU A 292 -10.65 -5.42 4.65
CA LEU A 292 -11.67 -4.89 5.55
C LEU A 292 -11.10 -3.70 6.31
N PHE A 293 -11.83 -2.58 6.32
CA PHE A 293 -11.52 -1.37 7.05
C PHE A 293 -12.53 -1.16 8.19
N ASP A 294 -12.03 -0.72 9.34
CA ASP A 294 -12.86 -0.39 10.49
C ASP A 294 -12.15 0.59 11.44
N ASN A 295 -12.84 1.04 12.49
CA ASN A 295 -12.30 1.75 13.64
C ASN A 295 -11.52 3.02 13.26
N ILE A 296 -12.08 3.83 12.37
CA ILE A 296 -11.47 5.07 11.92
C ILE A 296 -11.69 6.13 12.99
N ILE A 297 -10.62 6.79 13.45
CA ILE A 297 -10.70 7.91 14.38
C ILE A 297 -9.71 9.01 13.98
N ILE A 298 -10.20 10.25 14.06
CA ILE A 298 -9.42 11.47 13.88
C ILE A 298 -9.57 12.31 15.15
N THR A 299 -8.47 12.59 15.85
CA THR A 299 -8.47 13.28 17.16
C THR A 299 -7.23 14.15 17.34
N ASP A 300 -7.21 15.02 18.35
CA ASP A 300 -6.02 15.76 18.78
C ASP A 300 -5.29 15.15 19.99
N ASP A 301 -5.74 13.99 20.49
CA ASP A 301 -5.16 13.31 21.65
C ASP A 301 -4.67 11.89 21.33
N PRO A 302 -3.34 11.66 21.31
CA PRO A 302 -2.76 10.32 21.16
C PRO A 302 -3.20 9.30 22.22
N ALA A 303 -3.47 9.74 23.46
CA ALA A 303 -3.90 8.83 24.52
C ALA A 303 -5.32 8.33 24.26
N LEU A 304 -6.20 9.19 23.76
CA LEU A 304 -7.55 8.83 23.35
C LEU A 304 -7.52 7.81 22.21
N ALA A 305 -6.72 8.06 21.17
CA ALA A 305 -6.58 7.14 20.04
C ALA A 305 -6.06 5.76 20.48
N LYS A 306 -5.05 5.74 21.37
CA LYS A 306 -4.52 4.51 21.95
C LYS A 306 -5.60 3.72 22.71
N THR A 307 -6.33 4.39 23.60
CA THR A 307 -7.44 3.75 24.34
C THR A 307 -8.52 3.23 23.41
N PHE A 308 -8.87 4.00 22.37
CA PHE A 308 -9.81 3.56 21.35
C PHE A 308 -9.35 2.27 20.65
N ALA A 309 -8.08 2.18 20.25
CA ALA A 309 -7.51 0.95 19.68
C ALA A 309 -7.53 -0.24 20.65
N GLU A 310 -7.30 -0.02 21.95
CA GLU A 310 -7.36 -1.06 22.98
C GLU A 310 -8.79 -1.57 23.21
N GLU A 311 -9.78 -0.67 23.17
CA GLU A 311 -11.19 -0.99 23.39
C GLU A 311 -11.86 -1.66 22.18
N THR A 312 -11.34 -1.42 20.97
CA THR A 312 -11.82 -2.05 19.72
C THR A 312 -10.93 -3.23 19.35
N TRP A 313 -9.92 -3.04 18.51
CA TRP A 313 -9.02 -4.08 18.04
C TRP A 313 -8.36 -4.88 19.18
N GLY A 314 -7.83 -4.20 20.19
CA GLY A 314 -7.09 -4.83 21.29
C GLY A 314 -7.91 -5.83 22.09
N LYS A 315 -9.23 -5.60 22.17
CA LYS A 315 -10.20 -6.49 22.83
C LYS A 315 -10.49 -7.75 22.00
N HIS A 316 -10.46 -7.63 20.68
CA HIS A 316 -10.90 -8.69 19.76
C HIS A 316 -9.76 -9.51 19.13
N LYS A 317 -8.52 -8.97 19.09
CA LYS A 317 -7.38 -9.56 18.37
C LYS A 317 -7.04 -11.01 18.75
N GLU A 318 -7.12 -11.38 20.03
CA GLU A 318 -6.78 -12.75 20.48
C GLU A 318 -7.86 -13.76 20.06
N ALA A 319 -9.13 -13.33 20.11
CA ALA A 319 -10.26 -14.15 19.66
C ALA A 319 -10.25 -14.29 18.13
N GLU A 320 -9.96 -13.21 17.40
CA GLU A 320 -9.75 -13.25 15.95
C GLU A 320 -8.62 -14.21 15.59
N LYS A 321 -7.47 -14.11 16.27
CA LYS A 321 -6.34 -15.00 16.03
C LYS A 321 -6.70 -16.47 16.27
N ALA A 322 -7.41 -16.77 17.35
CA ALA A 322 -7.86 -18.13 17.61
C ALA A 322 -8.82 -18.66 16.53
N ALA A 323 -9.75 -17.81 16.06
CA ALA A 323 -10.66 -18.16 14.97
C ALA A 323 -9.92 -18.39 13.64
N PHE A 324 -8.90 -17.57 13.35
CA PHE A 324 -8.02 -17.75 12.18
C PHE A 324 -7.24 -19.06 12.26
N ASP A 325 -6.56 -19.32 13.39
CA ASP A 325 -5.77 -20.54 13.59
C ASP A 325 -6.66 -21.80 13.50
N GLU A 326 -7.93 -21.73 13.94
CA GLU A 326 -8.91 -22.81 13.75
C GLU A 326 -9.33 -22.98 12.29
N ALA A 327 -9.57 -21.88 11.57
CA ALA A 327 -9.95 -21.90 10.17
C ALA A 327 -8.82 -22.47 9.28
N GLU A 328 -7.56 -22.08 9.53
CA GLU A 328 -6.40 -22.62 8.82
C GLU A 328 -6.22 -24.12 9.10
N LYS A 329 -6.36 -24.58 10.35
CA LYS A 329 -6.30 -26.02 10.67
C LYS A 329 -7.38 -26.82 9.96
N LYS A 330 -8.62 -26.33 9.94
CA LYS A 330 -9.71 -27.00 9.21
C LYS A 330 -9.41 -27.09 7.72
N LYS A 331 -8.86 -26.02 7.14
CA LYS A 331 -8.46 -26.00 5.74
C LYS A 331 -7.31 -26.99 5.46
N GLU A 332 -6.30 -27.07 6.32
CA GLU A 332 -5.22 -28.06 6.21
C GLU A 332 -5.74 -29.50 6.32
N GLU A 333 -6.69 -29.78 7.24
CA GLU A 333 -7.32 -31.09 7.38
C GLU A 333 -8.18 -31.45 6.16
N GLU A 334 -8.93 -30.49 5.60
CA GLU A 334 -9.71 -30.67 4.37
C GLU A 334 -8.81 -30.89 3.14
N ASP A 335 -7.72 -30.14 3.01
CA ASP A 335 -6.75 -30.31 1.93
C ASP A 335 -6.02 -31.65 2.04
N ALA A 336 -5.68 -32.10 3.26
CA ALA A 336 -5.12 -33.43 3.49
C ALA A 336 -6.12 -34.57 3.23
N ALA A 337 -7.41 -34.34 3.48
CA ALA A 337 -8.47 -35.30 3.17
C ALA A 337 -8.76 -35.39 1.66
N LYS A 338 -8.55 -34.31 0.90
CA LYS A 338 -8.66 -34.29 -0.57
C LYS A 338 -7.42 -34.82 -1.27
N GLY A 339 -6.23 -34.59 -0.71
CA GLY A 339 -4.96 -35.10 -1.23
C GLY A 339 -4.73 -36.62 -1.08
N GLY A 340 -5.80 -37.40 -0.84
CA GLY A 340 -5.77 -38.85 -0.73
C GLY A 340 -6.35 -39.60 -1.92
N ASP A 341 -6.89 -38.91 -2.94
CA ASP A 341 -7.65 -39.53 -4.05
C ASP A 341 -7.27 -39.01 -5.47
N ASP A 342 -6.05 -38.49 -5.68
CA ASP A 342 -5.59 -38.09 -7.03
C ASP A 342 -4.18 -38.67 -7.35
N GLU A 343 -4.04 -40.00 -7.29
CA GLU A 343 -3.15 -40.73 -8.20
C GLU A 343 -4.06 -41.48 -9.19
N ASP A 344 -3.96 -41.12 -10.48
CA ASP A 344 -4.66 -41.66 -11.66
C ASP A 344 -6.04 -41.04 -12.00
N ASP A 345 -6.05 -39.95 -12.78
CA ASP A 345 -6.84 -39.79 -14.02
C ASP A 345 -6.77 -38.33 -14.53
N ASP A 346 -5.85 -38.05 -15.46
CA ASP A 346 -5.95 -36.91 -16.41
C ASP A 346 -5.16 -37.25 -17.69
N LEU A 347 -5.48 -38.41 -18.26
CA LEU A 347 -5.23 -38.75 -19.67
C LEU A 347 -6.58 -39.06 -20.31
N GLU A 348 -6.79 -38.56 -21.54
CA GLU A 348 -7.98 -38.67 -22.41
C GLU A 348 -9.06 -37.61 -22.09
N ASP A 349 -9.54 -36.76 -22.98
CA ASP A 349 -9.48 -36.62 -24.45
C ASP A 349 -10.01 -35.22 -24.77
N GLU A 350 -9.41 -34.47 -25.71
CA GLU A 350 -10.16 -33.64 -26.66
C GLU A 350 -9.33 -33.51 -27.96
N GLU A 351 -9.45 -34.52 -28.83
CA GLU A 351 -9.22 -34.35 -30.26
C GLU A 351 -10.47 -33.73 -30.91
N ASP A 352 -10.20 -32.88 -31.90
CA ASP A 352 -11.03 -32.49 -33.05
C ASP A 352 -11.96 -31.26 -32.90
N ASP A 353 -11.50 -30.13 -33.43
CA ASP A 353 -12.18 -29.48 -34.56
C ASP A 353 -11.25 -28.42 -35.21
N GLU A 354 -10.47 -28.84 -36.20
CA GLU A 354 -10.05 -27.94 -37.27
C GLU A 354 -11.25 -27.64 -38.19
N LYS A 355 -11.56 -26.37 -38.45
CA LYS A 355 -11.32 -25.73 -39.76
C LYS A 355 -11.89 -24.31 -39.90
N ALA A 356 -10.98 -23.46 -40.40
CA ALA A 356 -11.15 -22.41 -41.40
C ALA A 356 -12.05 -21.20 -41.10
N ASP A 357 -11.42 -20.02 -40.99
CA ASP A 357 -11.55 -19.02 -42.06
C ASP A 357 -10.30 -18.11 -42.13
N GLU A 358 -9.80 -17.94 -43.35
CA GLU A 358 -8.62 -17.18 -43.75
C GLU A 358 -8.90 -15.66 -43.88
N ASP A 359 -7.80 -14.92 -43.92
CA ASP A 359 -7.59 -13.62 -44.60
C ASP A 359 -8.03 -12.29 -43.93
N LYS A 360 -7.04 -11.52 -43.42
CA LYS A 360 -6.34 -10.46 -44.19
C LYS A 360 -5.35 -9.62 -43.34
N ALA A 361 -4.06 -9.81 -43.66
CA ALA A 361 -3.04 -8.82 -44.00
C ALA A 361 -3.16 -7.32 -43.58
N ASP A 362 -2.15 -6.90 -42.80
CA ASP A 362 -1.17 -5.82 -43.08
C ASP A 362 -1.45 -4.35 -42.68
N SER A 363 -0.61 -3.79 -41.78
CA SER A 363 0.31 -2.65 -42.08
C SER A 363 1.01 -2.08 -40.84
N ASP A 364 2.34 -2.17 -40.90
CA ASP A 364 3.42 -1.23 -40.53
C ASP A 364 3.34 -0.22 -39.35
N ALA A 365 4.29 -0.42 -38.43
CA ALA A 365 5.32 0.49 -37.91
C ALA A 365 5.23 2.03 -38.15
N GLU A 366 5.34 2.84 -37.08
CA GLU A 366 6.62 3.44 -36.62
C GLU A 366 6.43 4.50 -35.49
N ASP A 367 7.30 4.37 -34.49
CA ASP A 367 8.13 5.40 -33.82
C ASP A 367 7.55 6.50 -32.89
N GLY A 368 7.97 6.40 -31.62
CA GLY A 368 8.79 7.44 -30.98
C GLY A 368 8.11 8.63 -30.29
N LYS A 369 7.93 8.56 -28.96
CA LYS A 369 8.48 9.55 -28.01
C LYS A 369 8.31 9.16 -26.55
N ASP A 370 9.45 8.96 -25.89
CA ASP A 370 9.63 9.04 -24.44
C ASP A 370 9.14 10.38 -23.90
N SER A 371 8.31 10.31 -22.86
CA SER A 371 8.24 11.31 -21.81
C SER A 371 7.97 10.60 -20.48
N ASP A 372 9.01 10.52 -19.65
CA ASP A 372 8.95 10.14 -18.25
C ASP A 372 8.01 11.10 -17.49
N ASP A 373 6.78 10.68 -17.29
CA ASP A 373 5.94 11.10 -16.17
C ASP A 373 5.44 9.80 -15.53
N GLU A 374 6.10 9.37 -14.44
CA GLU A 374 5.61 8.30 -13.56
C GLU A 374 4.29 8.75 -12.91
N LYS A 375 3.19 8.62 -13.65
CA LYS A 375 1.87 8.42 -13.07
C LYS A 375 1.82 6.97 -12.59
N HIS A 376 2.07 6.79 -11.30
CA HIS A 376 1.76 5.55 -10.62
C HIS A 376 0.23 5.47 -10.52
N ASP A 377 -0.40 4.70 -11.42
CA ASP A 377 -1.80 4.33 -11.26
C ASP A 377 -1.89 3.47 -9.98
N GLU A 378 -2.52 4.03 -8.95
CA GLU A 378 -2.85 3.35 -7.70
C GLU A 378 -3.86 2.23 -8.01
N LEU A 379 -3.38 0.98 -8.07
CA LEU A 379 -4.18 -0.25 -8.28
C LEU A 379 -4.68 -0.85 -6.96
#